data_AF-A0A9D6VLH3-F1
#
_entry.id   AF-A0A9D6VLH3-F1
#
_cell.length_a   1.000
_cell.length_b   1.000
_cell.length_c   1.000
_cell.angle_alpha   90.00
_cell.angle_beta   90.00
_cell.angle_gamma   90.00
#
_symmetry.space_group_name_H-M   'P 1'
#
loop_
_entity.id
_entity.type
_entity.pdbx_description
1 polymer ?
#
loop_
_entity_poly.entity_id
_entity_poly.type
_entity_poly.pdbx_seq_one_letter_code
_entity_poly.pdbx_strand_id
1 'polypeptide(L)'
;MVRQSSSNEVIPKENRLILPSAKVDTEVVEGSSISVINNGNVWRRPATSNNPESGNMVIVGHNYTYRDPTPPLYGLNDSNVGDEIKLYWQGKSYKYKIVSKQIVSPSAVEIEDPTEKPTLTIYTCYPLFIANQRLVVQAELQ
;
A
#
# COMPACT_ATOMS: atom_id res chain seq x y z
N MET A 1 4.41 38.60 10.15
CA MET A 1 4.93 38.01 8.90
C MET A 1 5.68 36.73 9.29
N VAL A 2 4.96 35.60 9.42
CA VAL A 2 5.55 34.32 9.86
C VAL A 2 6.06 33.61 8.62
N ARG A 3 7.36 33.37 8.58
CA ARG A 3 8.04 32.61 7.52
C ARG A 3 7.43 31.20 7.48
N GLN A 4 6.76 30.85 6.39
CA GLN A 4 6.45 29.47 6.06
C GLN A 4 7.79 28.75 5.86
N SER A 5 8.15 27.89 6.81
CA SER A 5 9.20 26.91 6.61
C SER A 5 8.69 25.89 5.61
N SER A 6 9.04 26.07 4.34
CA SER A 6 8.94 25.03 3.33
C SER A 6 9.78 23.85 3.83
N SER A 7 9.16 22.84 4.43
CA SER A 7 9.86 21.59 4.72
C SER A 7 10.30 21.01 3.38
N ASN A 8 11.61 21.03 3.11
CA ASN A 8 12.19 20.24 2.02
C ASN A 8 11.90 18.76 2.34
N GLU A 9 10.78 18.26 1.82
CA GLU A 9 10.45 16.85 1.92
C GLU A 9 11.51 16.10 1.13
N VAL A 10 12.35 15.33 1.84
CA VAL A 10 13.38 14.52 1.22
C VAL A 10 12.68 13.34 0.56
N ILE A 11 12.64 13.35 -0.77
CA ILE A 11 12.11 12.23 -1.55
C ILE A 11 13.12 11.08 -1.45
N PRO A 12 12.73 9.90 -0.95
CA PRO A 12 13.59 8.73 -0.92
C PRO A 12 13.97 8.31 -2.34
N LYS A 13 15.16 7.72 -2.49
CA LYS A 13 15.64 7.21 -3.78
C LYS A 13 14.82 6.00 -4.24
N GLU A 14 14.42 5.15 -3.29
CA GLU A 14 13.55 4.00 -3.54
C GLU A 14 12.07 4.40 -3.61
N ASN A 15 11.30 3.57 -4.31
CA ASN A 15 9.84 3.59 -4.22
C ASN A 15 9.41 3.14 -2.83
N ARG A 16 8.51 3.87 -2.17
CA ARG A 16 8.21 3.67 -0.76
C ARG A 16 6.76 3.98 -0.43
N LEU A 17 6.15 3.14 0.41
CA LEU A 17 4.79 3.30 0.92
C LEU A 17 4.87 3.64 2.40
N ILE A 18 4.24 4.75 2.80
CA ILE A 18 4.16 5.20 4.19
C ILE A 18 2.69 5.42 4.56
N LEU A 19 2.23 4.70 5.59
CA LEU A 19 0.93 4.90 6.23
C LEU A 19 1.16 5.00 7.75
N PRO A 20 1.30 6.23 8.28
CA PRO A 20 1.72 6.45 9.66
C PRO A 20 0.77 5.87 10.71
N SER A 21 -0.55 5.96 10.50
CA SER A 21 -1.56 5.45 11.44
C SER A 21 -1.47 3.94 11.67
N ALA A 22 -0.98 3.21 10.67
CA ALA A 22 -0.78 1.77 10.68
C ALA A 22 0.68 1.35 10.93
N LYS A 23 1.58 2.31 11.20
CA LYS A 23 3.04 2.08 11.32
C LYS A 23 3.64 1.33 10.13
N VAL A 24 3.10 1.54 8.94
CA VAL A 24 3.63 0.98 7.70
C VAL A 24 4.62 1.98 7.11
N ASP A 25 5.85 1.52 6.92
CA ASP A 25 6.89 2.26 6.25
C ASP A 25 7.83 1.28 5.53
N THR A 26 7.61 1.07 4.23
CA THR A 26 8.21 -0.05 3.49
C THR A 26 8.54 0.30 2.05
N GLU A 27 9.60 -0.29 1.52
CA GLU A 27 9.93 -0.24 0.09
C GLU A 27 8.83 -0.92 -0.74
N VAL A 28 8.48 -0.31 -1.88
CA VAL A 28 7.59 -0.88 -2.90
C VAL A 28 8.44 -1.36 -4.06
N VAL A 29 8.55 -2.68 -4.23
CA VAL A 29 9.34 -3.27 -5.30
C VAL A 29 8.49 -3.72 -6.48
N GLU A 30 9.13 -3.79 -7.64
CA GLU A 30 8.63 -4.51 -8.80
C GLU A 30 9.36 -5.85 -8.94
N GLY A 31 8.74 -6.81 -9.60
CA GLY A 31 9.30 -8.14 -9.79
C GLY A 31 8.39 -9.02 -10.63
N SER A 32 8.96 -10.08 -11.20
CA SER A 32 8.22 -11.04 -12.04
C SER A 32 7.40 -12.06 -11.24
N SER A 33 7.60 -12.12 -9.92
CA SER A 33 6.97 -13.10 -9.03
C SER A 33 6.64 -12.48 -7.68
N ILE A 34 5.54 -12.93 -7.08
CA ILE A 34 5.13 -12.54 -5.72
C ILE A 34 6.22 -12.83 -4.68
N SER A 35 7.12 -13.78 -4.93
CA SER A 35 8.20 -14.16 -4.00
C SER A 35 9.06 -13.00 -3.50
N VAL A 36 9.07 -11.86 -4.20
CA VAL A 36 9.78 -10.64 -3.74
C VAL A 36 9.34 -10.19 -2.35
N ILE A 37 8.06 -10.34 -1.97
CA ILE A 37 7.57 -9.89 -0.65
C ILE A 37 8.15 -10.68 0.53
N ASN A 38 8.86 -11.78 0.27
CA ASN A 38 9.53 -12.56 1.32
C ASN A 38 10.81 -11.88 1.85
N ASN A 39 11.23 -10.76 1.24
CA ASN A 39 12.43 -10.02 1.61
C ASN A 39 12.14 -8.77 2.47
N GLY A 40 10.95 -8.69 3.09
CA GLY A 40 10.61 -7.58 3.99
C GLY A 40 10.14 -6.31 3.29
N ASN A 41 9.57 -6.45 2.10
CA ASN A 41 9.09 -5.38 1.22
C ASN A 41 7.67 -5.70 0.69
N VAL A 42 7.03 -4.72 0.06
CA VAL A 42 5.74 -4.89 -0.60
C VAL A 42 5.89 -4.87 -2.11
N TRP A 43 5.00 -5.53 -2.83
CA TRP A 43 5.08 -5.70 -4.27
C TRP A 43 3.98 -4.92 -4.97
N ARG A 44 4.35 -4.14 -5.99
CA ARG A 44 3.38 -3.62 -6.94
C ARG A 44 2.93 -4.78 -7.85
N ARG A 45 1.65 -5.08 -7.82
CA ARG A 45 1.04 -6.17 -8.58
C ARG A 45 1.23 -5.95 -10.10
N PRO A 46 1.86 -6.86 -10.85
CA PRO A 46 1.93 -6.76 -12.30
C PRO A 46 0.53 -6.74 -12.93
N ALA A 47 0.39 -6.11 -14.09
CA ALA A 47 -0.87 -5.92 -14.83
C ALA A 47 -1.92 -4.99 -14.19
N THR A 48 -1.69 -4.46 -12.99
CA THR A 48 -2.43 -3.30 -12.46
C THR A 48 -1.73 -2.00 -12.86
N SER A 49 -2.33 -0.84 -12.56
CA SER A 49 -1.72 0.44 -12.93
C SER A 49 -0.31 0.59 -12.34
N ASN A 50 0.62 1.06 -13.17
CA ASN A 50 1.96 1.48 -12.78
C ASN A 50 2.09 3.01 -12.71
N ASN A 51 1.00 3.74 -12.99
CA ASN A 51 0.90 5.17 -12.89
C ASN A 51 0.03 5.54 -11.68
N PRO A 52 0.60 6.12 -10.61
CA PRO A 52 -0.16 6.57 -9.45
C PRO A 52 -1.34 7.51 -9.79
N GLU A 53 -1.27 8.25 -10.90
CA GLU A 53 -2.27 9.25 -11.29
C GLU A 53 -3.41 8.70 -12.16
N SER A 54 -3.50 7.39 -12.39
CA SER A 54 -4.57 6.80 -13.21
C SER A 54 -4.83 5.34 -12.88
N GLY A 55 -6.08 4.89 -12.99
CA GLY A 55 -6.44 3.49 -12.75
C GLY A 55 -6.23 3.05 -11.31
N ASN A 56 -6.10 1.74 -11.12
CA ASN A 56 -5.90 1.12 -9.81
C ASN A 56 -4.47 0.59 -9.70
N MET A 57 -3.63 1.24 -8.89
CA MET A 57 -2.33 0.71 -8.50
C MET A 57 -2.52 -0.21 -7.30
N VAL A 58 -2.10 -1.48 -7.44
CA VAL A 58 -2.29 -2.47 -6.39
C VAL A 58 -0.96 -2.84 -5.75
N ILE A 59 -0.91 -2.77 -4.42
CA ILE A 59 0.23 -3.14 -3.59
C ILE A 59 -0.14 -4.33 -2.70
N VAL A 60 0.72 -5.34 -2.68
CA VAL A 60 0.52 -6.59 -1.93
C VAL A 60 1.71 -6.82 -1.01
N GLY A 61 1.46 -7.29 0.20
CA GLY A 61 2.52 -7.62 1.15
C GLY A 61 2.05 -8.58 2.22
N HIS A 62 3.01 -9.07 3.02
CA HIS A 62 2.70 -9.90 4.18
C HIS A 62 2.27 -9.05 5.37
N ASN A 63 1.26 -9.49 6.11
CA ASN A 63 0.99 -9.02 7.48
C ASN A 63 1.43 -10.02 8.55
N TYR A 64 1.85 -11.22 8.17
CA TYR A 64 2.50 -12.17 9.08
C TYR A 64 3.47 -13.05 8.30
N THR A 65 4.66 -13.30 8.88
CA THR A 65 5.53 -14.40 8.45
C THR A 65 6.15 -15.07 9.67
N TYR A 66 6.53 -16.34 9.57
CA TYR A 66 7.26 -17.02 10.67
C TYR A 66 8.67 -16.49 10.90
N ARG A 67 9.26 -15.79 9.92
CA ARG A 67 10.65 -15.31 9.95
C ARG A 67 10.78 -13.87 10.43
N ASP A 68 9.73 -13.08 10.25
CA ASP A 68 9.65 -11.68 10.63
C ASP A 68 8.34 -11.45 11.41
N PRO A 69 8.41 -11.12 12.71
CA PRO A 69 7.23 -10.84 13.53
C PRO A 69 6.57 -9.49 13.20
N THR A 70 7.23 -8.62 12.42
CA THR A 70 6.75 -7.27 12.04
C THR A 70 6.86 -7.05 10.53
N PRO A 71 6.20 -7.88 9.70
CA PRO A 71 6.28 -7.74 8.26
C PRO A 71 5.60 -6.44 7.78
N PRO A 72 5.84 -6.02 6.52
CA PRO A 72 5.52 -4.68 6.06
C PRO A 72 4.07 -4.21 6.25
N LEU A 73 3.10 -5.13 6.17
CA LEU A 73 1.67 -4.81 6.30
C LEU A 73 1.05 -5.33 7.61
N TYR A 74 1.86 -5.65 8.62
CA TYR A 74 1.39 -6.14 9.92
C TYR A 74 0.31 -5.23 10.53
N GLY A 75 0.56 -3.92 10.52
CA GLY A 75 -0.35 -2.91 11.09
C GLY A 75 -1.47 -2.44 10.16
N LEU A 76 -1.62 -2.99 8.94
CA LEU A 76 -2.63 -2.50 7.98
C LEU A 76 -4.06 -2.56 8.56
N ASN A 77 -4.34 -3.50 9.46
CA ASN A 77 -5.62 -3.59 10.15
C ASN A 77 -5.88 -2.45 11.14
N ASP A 78 -4.90 -1.63 11.49
CA ASP A 78 -5.08 -0.49 12.40
C ASP A 78 -5.44 0.81 11.65
N SER A 79 -5.39 0.79 10.31
CA SER A 79 -5.77 1.94 9.48
C SER A 79 -7.28 2.19 9.48
N ASN A 80 -7.67 3.43 9.24
CA ASN A 80 -9.06 3.86 9.19
C ASN A 80 -9.37 4.65 7.92
N VAL A 81 -10.65 4.70 7.56
CA VAL A 81 -11.13 5.60 6.51
C VAL A 81 -10.81 7.04 6.91
N GLY A 82 -10.22 7.77 5.98
CA GLY A 82 -9.74 9.14 6.18
C GLY A 82 -8.25 9.27 6.46
N ASP A 83 -7.55 8.17 6.77
CA ASP A 83 -6.10 8.19 6.99
C ASP A 83 -5.33 8.49 5.68
N GLU A 84 -4.21 9.18 5.82
CA GLU A 84 -3.34 9.55 4.69
C GLU A 84 -2.27 8.48 4.43
N ILE A 85 -2.09 8.15 3.15
CA ILE A 85 -1.01 7.33 2.64
C ILE A 85 -0.11 8.21 1.79
N LYS A 86 1.20 8.14 2.03
CA LYS A 86 2.21 8.70 1.11
C LYS A 86 2.82 7.58 0.29
N LEU A 87 2.77 7.72 -1.02
CA LEU A 87 3.49 6.88 -1.97
C LEU A 87 4.60 7.70 -2.61
N TYR A 88 5.84 7.27 -2.43
CA TYR A 88 6.95 7.74 -3.25
C TYR A 88 7.13 6.75 -4.40
N TRP A 89 7.02 7.25 -5.63
CA TRP A 89 7.09 6.43 -6.82
C TRP A 89 7.86 7.16 -7.92
N GLN A 90 8.90 6.53 -8.44
CA GLN A 90 9.75 7.04 -9.53
C GLN A 90 10.23 8.48 -9.30
N GLY A 91 10.65 8.79 -8.06
CA GLY A 91 11.18 10.09 -7.68
C GLY A 91 10.13 11.20 -7.46
N LYS A 92 8.84 10.85 -7.38
CA LYS A 92 7.75 11.78 -7.06
C LYS A 92 7.00 11.32 -5.80
N SER A 93 6.34 12.26 -5.12
CA SER A 93 5.47 11.97 -3.97
C SER A 93 3.99 12.11 -4.37
N TYR A 94 3.18 11.18 -3.88
CA TYR A 94 1.75 11.10 -4.09
C TYR A 94 1.06 10.94 -2.75
N LYS A 95 -0.03 11.68 -2.52
CA LYS A 95 -0.83 11.58 -1.30
C LYS A 95 -2.18 10.98 -1.64
N TYR A 96 -2.49 9.87 -1.00
CA TYR A 96 -3.78 9.23 -1.08
C TYR A 96 -4.49 9.33 0.26
N LYS A 97 -5.82 9.27 0.23
CA LYS A 97 -6.66 9.20 1.42
C LYS A 97 -7.49 7.94 1.39
N ILE A 98 -7.48 7.16 2.46
CA ILE A 98 -8.26 5.92 2.55
C ILE A 98 -9.75 6.26 2.47
N VAL A 99 -10.44 5.63 1.53
CA VAL A 99 -11.90 5.79 1.30
C VAL A 99 -12.67 4.53 1.67
N SER A 100 -12.02 3.36 1.68
CA SER A 100 -12.66 2.09 1.98
C SER A 100 -11.70 1.11 2.66
N LYS A 101 -12.25 0.28 3.54
CA LYS A 101 -11.58 -0.85 4.19
C LYS A 101 -12.57 -2.00 4.34
N GLN A 102 -12.21 -3.17 3.83
CA GLN A 102 -13.10 -4.33 3.75
C GLN A 102 -12.36 -5.64 3.89
N ILE A 103 -13.07 -6.68 4.31
CA ILE A 103 -12.59 -8.06 4.33
C ILE A 103 -13.30 -8.82 3.20
N VAL A 104 -12.52 -9.45 2.33
CA VAL A 104 -13.03 -10.15 1.14
C VAL A 104 -12.53 -11.58 1.03
N SER A 105 -13.14 -12.37 0.16
CA SER A 105 -12.68 -13.70 -0.21
C SER A 105 -11.29 -13.62 -0.88
N PRO A 106 -10.41 -14.62 -0.70
CA PRO A 106 -9.17 -14.71 -1.48
C PRO A 106 -9.38 -14.79 -3.00
N SER A 107 -10.58 -15.13 -3.45
CA SER A 107 -10.97 -15.18 -4.86
C SER A 107 -11.53 -13.87 -5.41
N ALA A 108 -11.60 -12.81 -4.59
CA ALA A 108 -12.12 -11.50 -4.99
C ALA A 108 -11.11 -10.76 -5.87
N VAL A 109 -11.00 -11.18 -7.14
CA VAL A 109 -10.04 -10.60 -8.11
C VAL A 109 -10.44 -9.20 -8.56
N GLU A 110 -11.72 -8.84 -8.44
CA GLU A 110 -12.29 -7.55 -8.81
C GLU A 110 -11.69 -6.37 -8.03
N ILE A 111 -11.04 -6.63 -6.88
CA ILE A 111 -10.33 -5.59 -6.13
C ILE A 111 -9.10 -5.04 -6.90
N GLU A 112 -8.61 -5.78 -7.90
CA GLU A 112 -7.48 -5.40 -8.75
C GLU A 112 -7.92 -4.70 -10.04
N ASP A 113 -9.23 -4.63 -10.32
CA ASP A 113 -9.74 -4.06 -11.57
C ASP A 113 -9.39 -2.57 -11.72
N PRO A 114 -9.19 -2.08 -12.96
CA PRO A 114 -8.98 -0.66 -13.21
C PRO A 114 -10.15 0.18 -12.71
N THR A 115 -9.83 1.34 -12.13
CA THR A 115 -10.80 2.32 -11.64
C THR A 115 -10.79 3.57 -12.52
N GLU A 116 -11.92 4.28 -12.60
CA GLU A 116 -12.00 5.56 -13.32
C GLU A 116 -11.17 6.65 -12.62
N LYS A 117 -11.20 6.65 -11.29
CA LYS A 117 -10.38 7.54 -10.46
C LYS A 117 -9.01 6.91 -10.17
N PRO A 118 -7.97 7.73 -9.90
CA PRO A 118 -6.69 7.23 -9.41
C PRO A 118 -6.86 6.60 -8.03
N THR A 119 -6.71 5.28 -7.97
CA THR A 119 -6.92 4.47 -6.77
C THR A 119 -5.65 3.71 -6.42
N LEU A 120 -5.33 3.70 -5.13
CA LEU A 120 -4.32 2.84 -4.54
C LEU A 120 -5.03 1.76 -3.71
N THR A 121 -4.91 0.50 -4.13
CA THR A 121 -5.41 -0.66 -3.39
C THR A 121 -4.24 -1.33 -2.68
N ILE A 122 -4.36 -1.54 -1.37
CA ILE A 122 -3.37 -2.26 -0.56
C ILE A 122 -4.07 -3.45 0.07
N TYR A 123 -3.55 -4.66 -0.09
CA TYR A 123 -4.13 -5.82 0.57
C TYR A 123 -3.11 -6.82 1.12
N THR A 124 -3.58 -7.56 2.12
CA THR A 124 -2.83 -8.61 2.81
C THR A 124 -3.75 -9.76 3.21
N CYS A 125 -3.19 -10.88 3.64
CA CYS A 125 -3.91 -11.98 4.26
C CYS A 125 -4.65 -11.54 5.54
N TYR A 126 -5.78 -12.16 5.85
CA TYR A 126 -6.54 -11.91 7.07
C TYR A 126 -7.33 -13.18 7.48
N PRO A 127 -7.66 -13.39 8.77
CA PRO A 127 -7.02 -12.77 9.92
C PRO A 127 -5.59 -13.27 10.10
N LEU A 128 -4.84 -12.66 11.01
CA LEU A 128 -3.48 -13.10 11.36
C LEU A 128 -3.49 -14.60 11.69
N PHE A 129 -2.44 -15.31 11.26
CA PHE A 129 -2.22 -16.76 11.45
C PHE A 129 -3.16 -17.71 10.70
N ILE A 130 -4.35 -17.27 10.24
CA ILE A 130 -5.31 -18.12 9.52
C ILE A 130 -5.24 -17.86 8.01
N ALA A 131 -5.16 -16.58 7.59
CA ALA A 131 -4.95 -16.15 6.20
C ALA A 131 -5.99 -16.66 5.16
N ASN A 132 -7.21 -17.02 5.59
CA ASN A 132 -8.28 -17.52 4.72
C ASN A 132 -9.14 -16.43 4.07
N GLN A 133 -8.87 -15.16 4.39
CA GLN A 133 -9.51 -13.97 3.81
C GLN A 133 -8.44 -12.94 3.41
N ARG A 134 -8.87 -11.83 2.83
CA ARG A 134 -8.01 -10.67 2.54
C ARG A 134 -8.56 -9.43 3.21
N LEU A 135 -7.67 -8.69 3.87
CA LEU A 135 -7.95 -7.31 4.28
C LEU A 135 -7.54 -6.40 3.13
N VAL A 136 -8.46 -5.58 2.65
CA VAL A 136 -8.27 -4.67 1.52
C VAL A 136 -8.55 -3.25 1.99
N VAL A 137 -7.61 -2.36 1.70
CA VAL A 137 -7.70 -0.91 1.92
C VAL A 137 -7.63 -0.25 0.55
N GLN A 138 -8.59 0.62 0.24
CA GLN A 138 -8.58 1.42 -0.98
C GLN A 138 -8.51 2.90 -0.62
N ALA A 139 -7.68 3.63 -1.37
CA ALA A 139 -7.45 5.04 -1.18
C ALA A 139 -7.49 5.79 -2.51
N GLU A 140 -8.00 7.01 -2.49
CA GLU A 140 -8.07 7.89 -3.67
C GLU A 140 -7.02 9.00 -3.59
N LEU A 141 -6.43 9.35 -4.73
CA LEU A 141 -5.44 10.44 -4.83
C LEU A 141 -6.08 11.77 -4.41
N GLN A 142 -5.35 12.59 -3.64
CA GLN A 142 -5.78 13.91 -3.16
C GLN A 142 -5.36 15.04 -4.12
#